data_AF-A0A6A6SNV0-F1
#
_entry.id   AF-A0A6A6SNV0-F1
#
_cell.length_a   1.000
_cell.length_b   1.000
_cell.length_c   1.000
_cell.angle_alpha   90.00
_cell.angle_beta   90.00
_cell.angle_gamma   90.00
#
_symmetry.space_group_name_H-M   'P 1'
#
loop_
_entity.id
_entity.type
_entity.pdbx_description
1 polymer ?
#
loop_
_entity_poly.entity_id
_entity_poly.type
_entity_poly.pdbx_seq_one_letter_code
_entity_poly.pdbx_strand_id
1 'polypeptide(L)'
;MKTLFLSLIVSLVSPASGFFVLQCYSRLVDERVDPILSPGVASGHVHVISGGNGFNATMDYKKARTSTCSTCNFKQDLSNYWTPKLYFEAQNGSFLSVPIIVDTNGGNLGGMTVYYLTRGGPDNDKLRAFPPDFRMIAGDSTKRKATNDFAGQAVTHKCIGVDGPDSMGLPTTQCDTIRAQITFPACWDGKNLDSADHKSHVSYPKDGTYDGGRCPSTHPVHLATLFYEASYDTRSFKNIWYGDKQPFVFANGDATGYGYHGDFINGWDEAILQKGLDKCNASVVDCDKSVFGDFRSQSDAQACKLPSMINEKVSGVLPALPGCNPVTYGPAAAILPSTCGAPKLNAGRRGLEVLT
;
A
#
# COMPACT_ATOMS: atom_id res chain seq x y z
N MET A 1 40.72 -43.10 -22.58
CA MET A 1 40.51 -41.66 -22.33
C MET A 1 39.01 -41.41 -22.31
N LYS A 2 38.41 -41.22 -21.12
CA LYS A 2 37.01 -40.81 -20.97
C LYS A 2 37.00 -39.31 -20.70
N THR A 3 36.53 -38.53 -21.66
CA THR A 3 36.46 -37.06 -21.61
C THR A 3 35.38 -36.64 -20.61
N LEU A 4 35.79 -35.89 -19.58
CA LEU A 4 34.88 -35.18 -18.67
C LEU A 4 34.19 -34.06 -19.45
N PHE A 5 32.86 -34.06 -19.49
CA PHE A 5 32.08 -32.87 -19.86
C PHE A 5 31.95 -31.98 -18.63
N LEU A 6 32.70 -30.87 -18.61
CA LEU A 6 32.55 -29.80 -17.64
C LEU A 6 31.27 -29.03 -18.00
N SER A 7 30.18 -29.27 -17.26
CA SER A 7 28.95 -28.47 -17.39
C SER A 7 29.20 -27.09 -16.81
N LEU A 8 29.28 -26.08 -17.68
CA LEU A 8 29.37 -24.67 -17.30
C LEU A 8 28.01 -24.25 -16.73
N ILE A 9 27.89 -24.17 -15.41
CA ILE A 9 26.75 -23.53 -14.75
C ILE A 9 26.88 -22.02 -15.04
N VAL A 10 26.14 -21.53 -16.03
CA VAL A 10 25.95 -20.09 -16.23
C VAL A 10 24.95 -19.65 -15.17
N SER A 11 25.46 -19.12 -14.07
CA SER A 11 24.68 -18.34 -13.11
C SER A 11 24.14 -17.12 -13.85
N LEU A 12 22.85 -17.11 -14.20
CA LEU A 12 22.15 -15.89 -14.59
C LEU A 12 22.15 -14.98 -13.36
N VAL A 13 23.17 -14.14 -13.24
CA VAL A 13 23.15 -12.99 -12.33
C VAL A 13 22.10 -12.06 -12.88
N SER A 14 20.86 -12.13 -12.36
CA SER A 14 19.90 -11.07 -12.57
C SER A 14 20.57 -9.77 -12.13
N PRO A 15 20.68 -8.74 -12.98
CA PRO A 15 21.14 -7.45 -12.52
C PRO A 15 20.20 -7.03 -11.39
N ALA A 16 20.76 -6.79 -10.21
CA ALA A 16 20.00 -6.23 -9.12
C ALA A 16 19.30 -4.98 -9.69
N SER A 17 17.97 -4.90 -9.56
CA SER A 17 17.24 -3.71 -9.97
C SER A 17 17.45 -2.64 -8.92
N GLY A 18 17.70 -1.40 -9.32
CA GLY A 18 17.77 -0.31 -8.37
C GLY A 18 16.43 -0.15 -7.66
N PHE A 19 16.46 0.27 -6.42
CA PHE A 19 15.26 0.70 -5.72
C PHE A 19 15.68 1.64 -4.60
N PHE A 20 14.76 2.51 -4.19
CA PHE A 20 14.87 3.17 -2.91
C PHE A 20 13.63 2.83 -2.08
N VAL A 21 13.86 2.66 -0.79
CA VAL A 21 12.89 2.12 0.16
C VAL A 21 12.48 3.22 1.12
N LEU A 22 11.22 3.63 1.04
CA LEU A 22 10.65 4.55 2.01
C LEU A 22 10.14 3.74 3.19
N GLN A 23 10.77 3.95 4.34
CA GLN A 23 10.33 3.38 5.60
C GLN A 23 9.39 4.37 6.27
N CYS A 24 8.12 4.00 6.38
CA CYS A 24 7.14 4.78 7.13
C CYS A 24 7.12 4.28 8.58
N TYR A 25 7.81 5.01 9.46
CA TYR A 25 8.01 4.62 10.86
C TYR A 25 6.75 4.79 11.72
N SER A 26 5.67 5.31 11.16
CA SER A 26 4.36 5.33 11.80
C SER A 26 3.25 5.57 10.76
N ARG A 27 2.01 5.65 11.23
CA ARG A 27 0.84 6.14 10.48
C ARG A 27 0.42 7.52 10.94
N LEU A 28 -0.12 8.33 10.03
CA LEU A 28 -0.70 9.63 10.34
C LEU A 28 -1.95 9.48 11.21
N VAL A 29 -2.86 8.60 10.80
CA VAL A 29 -4.18 8.37 11.37
C VAL A 29 -4.77 7.07 10.83
N ASP A 30 -5.65 6.43 11.59
CA ASP A 30 -6.58 5.41 11.08
C ASP A 30 -7.97 6.03 11.07
N GLU A 31 -8.66 6.01 9.93
CA GLU A 31 -10.03 6.51 9.82
C GLU A 31 -10.67 6.08 8.49
N ARG A 32 -11.98 6.31 8.34
CA ARG A 32 -12.70 6.08 7.09
C ARG A 32 -12.57 7.29 6.16
N VAL A 33 -11.35 7.62 5.74
CA VAL A 33 -11.11 8.70 4.77
C VAL A 33 -10.37 8.13 3.57
N ASP A 34 -10.85 8.51 2.39
CA ASP A 34 -10.30 8.13 1.10
C ASP A 34 -10.56 9.28 0.12
N PRO A 35 -9.56 10.14 -0.15
CA PRO A 35 -9.73 11.28 -1.04
C PRO A 35 -9.87 10.90 -2.52
N ILE A 36 -9.63 9.62 -2.87
CA ILE A 36 -9.78 9.10 -4.23
C ILE A 36 -11.22 8.62 -4.41
N LEU A 37 -11.66 7.63 -3.63
CA LEU A 37 -12.98 6.99 -3.80
C LEU A 37 -14.14 7.74 -3.13
N SER A 38 -13.87 8.55 -2.12
CA SER A 38 -14.92 9.19 -1.30
C SER A 38 -14.54 10.62 -0.90
N PRO A 39 -14.25 11.50 -1.89
CA PRO A 39 -13.79 12.85 -1.60
C PRO A 39 -14.80 13.63 -0.76
N GLY A 40 -14.34 14.16 0.37
CA GLY A 40 -15.14 15.02 1.25
C GLY A 40 -16.19 14.30 2.10
N VAL A 41 -16.26 12.96 2.04
CA VAL A 41 -17.16 12.16 2.86
C VAL A 41 -16.42 10.98 3.49
N ALA A 42 -17.07 10.25 4.40
CA ALA A 42 -16.47 9.07 4.98
C ALA A 42 -16.47 7.91 3.98
N SER A 43 -15.31 7.28 3.80
CA SER A 43 -15.08 6.11 2.93
C SER A 43 -15.80 4.85 3.44
N GLY A 44 -15.94 3.85 2.57
CA GLY A 44 -16.63 2.59 2.86
C GLY A 44 -16.07 1.83 4.07
N HIS A 45 -14.75 1.88 4.29
CA HIS A 45 -14.08 1.17 5.38
C HIS A 45 -12.88 1.97 5.90
N VAL A 46 -12.25 1.44 6.96
CA VAL A 46 -11.11 2.10 7.63
C VAL A 46 -9.82 1.85 6.86
N HIS A 47 -9.08 2.92 6.62
CA HIS A 47 -7.73 2.87 6.10
C HIS A 47 -6.70 3.17 7.19
N VAL A 48 -5.50 2.64 6.98
CA VAL A 48 -4.29 3.02 7.70
C VAL A 48 -3.51 3.97 6.81
N ILE A 49 -3.41 5.24 7.19
CA ILE A 49 -2.85 6.28 6.33
C ILE A 49 -1.42 6.64 6.75
N SER A 50 -0.49 6.67 5.80
CA SER A 50 0.89 7.12 5.99
C SER A 50 1.29 8.19 4.98
N GLY A 51 2.44 8.82 5.21
CA GLY A 51 3.00 9.85 4.33
C GLY A 51 2.88 11.26 4.91
N GLY A 52 2.71 12.25 4.04
CA GLY A 52 2.69 13.67 4.38
C GLY A 52 1.46 14.12 5.19
N ASN A 53 1.66 15.00 6.18
CA ASN A 53 0.58 15.51 7.04
C ASN A 53 -0.40 16.49 6.35
N GLY A 54 -0.18 16.79 5.07
CA GLY A 54 -1.13 17.45 4.19
C GLY A 54 -2.36 16.61 3.87
N PHE A 55 -2.38 15.31 4.22
CA PHE A 55 -3.52 14.43 4.02
C PHE A 55 -4.85 15.06 4.45
N ASN A 56 -5.84 15.01 3.55
CA ASN A 56 -7.15 15.61 3.75
C ASN A 56 -8.19 14.88 2.89
N ALA A 57 -9.44 14.84 3.34
CA ALA A 57 -10.54 14.18 2.64
C ALA A 57 -10.80 14.70 1.21
N THR A 58 -10.30 15.88 0.82
CA THR A 58 -10.38 16.41 -0.55
C THR A 58 -9.01 16.84 -1.09
N MET A 59 -7.95 16.09 -0.77
CA MET A 59 -6.59 16.48 -1.15
C MET A 59 -6.31 16.30 -2.65
N ASP A 60 -5.49 17.20 -3.17
CA ASP A 60 -4.82 17.15 -4.46
C ASP A 60 -3.28 17.21 -4.26
N TYR A 61 -2.52 17.31 -5.34
CA TYR A 61 -1.07 17.45 -5.27
C TYR A 61 -0.64 18.68 -4.49
N LYS A 62 -1.27 19.83 -4.75
CA LYS A 62 -0.95 21.09 -4.07
C LYS A 62 -1.09 20.92 -2.57
N LYS A 63 -2.16 20.27 -2.11
CA LYS A 63 -2.40 19.97 -0.71
C LYS A 63 -1.36 19.01 -0.15
N ALA A 64 -1.01 17.94 -0.86
CA ALA A 64 0.09 17.04 -0.48
C ALA A 64 1.41 17.81 -0.26
N ARG A 65 1.73 18.73 -1.18
CA ARG A 65 2.93 19.58 -1.11
C ARG A 65 2.92 20.64 0.00
N THR A 66 1.79 20.87 0.69
CA THR A 66 1.77 21.70 1.92
C THR A 66 2.24 20.98 3.17
N SER A 67 2.55 19.68 3.07
CA SER A 67 3.00 18.87 4.21
C SER A 67 4.29 19.41 4.82
N THR A 68 4.31 19.57 6.14
CA THR A 68 5.47 20.01 6.92
C THR A 68 6.19 18.87 7.62
N CYS A 69 5.51 17.73 7.80
CA CYS A 69 6.10 16.47 8.25
C CYS A 69 5.55 15.30 7.41
N SER A 70 6.23 14.16 7.49
CA SER A 70 5.75 12.90 6.92
C SER A 70 6.11 11.76 7.86
N THR A 71 5.31 10.70 7.86
CA THR A 71 5.64 9.49 8.60
C THR A 71 6.73 8.65 7.96
N CYS A 72 7.21 9.03 6.76
CA CYS A 72 8.24 8.34 6.02
C CYS A 72 9.57 9.12 6.00
N ASN A 73 10.68 8.38 5.88
CA ASN A 73 12.04 8.89 6.07
C ASN A 73 12.53 9.88 5.00
N PHE A 74 12.03 9.83 3.76
CA PHE A 74 12.51 10.71 2.68
C PHE A 74 11.89 12.11 2.80
N LYS A 75 12.72 13.15 3.03
CA LYS A 75 12.25 14.53 3.22
C LYS A 75 11.48 15.08 2.01
N GLN A 76 11.89 14.66 0.82
CA GLN A 76 11.39 15.12 -0.46
C GLN A 76 10.05 14.48 -0.85
N ASP A 77 9.74 13.32 -0.25
CA ASP A 77 8.46 12.67 -0.40
C ASP A 77 7.42 13.23 0.57
N LEU A 78 6.37 13.83 0.00
CA LEU A 78 5.18 14.29 0.71
C LEU A 78 3.92 13.60 0.20
N SER A 79 4.07 12.46 -0.49
CA SER A 79 2.97 11.63 -0.97
C SER A 79 2.16 11.04 0.19
N ASN A 80 0.98 10.51 -0.14
CA ASN A 80 0.18 9.74 0.79
C ASN A 80 -0.10 8.34 0.25
N TYR A 81 -0.09 7.39 1.18
CA TYR A 81 -0.16 5.96 0.93
C TYR A 81 -1.09 5.35 1.97
N TRP A 82 -2.06 4.54 1.56
CA TRP A 82 -2.93 3.87 2.52
C TRP A 82 -3.42 2.51 2.06
N THR A 83 -3.79 1.68 3.03
CA THR A 83 -4.29 0.31 2.83
C THR A 83 -5.41 0.02 3.86
N PRO A 84 -6.27 -0.99 3.62
CA PRO A 84 -7.29 -1.41 4.58
C PRO A 84 -6.69 -1.81 5.93
N LYS A 85 -7.34 -1.41 7.02
CA LYS A 85 -6.94 -1.83 8.37
C LYS A 85 -7.26 -3.30 8.63
N LEU A 86 -6.38 -4.02 9.32
CA LEU A 86 -6.60 -5.39 9.74
C LEU A 86 -7.26 -5.45 11.15
N TYR A 87 -8.25 -6.31 11.29
CA TYR A 87 -8.93 -6.64 12.53
C TYR A 87 -8.86 -8.14 12.80
N PHE A 88 -8.99 -8.52 14.06
CA PHE A 88 -9.24 -9.88 14.50
C PHE A 88 -10.71 -9.99 14.88
N GLU A 89 -11.47 -10.83 14.20
CA GLU A 89 -12.82 -11.23 14.62
C GLU A 89 -12.66 -12.18 15.81
N ALA A 90 -13.29 -11.90 16.95
CA ALA A 90 -13.24 -12.73 18.15
C ALA A 90 -14.44 -13.68 18.23
N GLN A 91 -14.32 -14.75 19.03
CA GLN A 91 -15.37 -15.77 19.16
C GLN A 91 -16.73 -15.21 19.62
N ASN A 92 -16.74 -14.09 20.35
CA ASN A 92 -17.95 -13.40 20.78
C ASN A 92 -18.55 -12.46 19.72
N GLY A 93 -17.99 -12.43 18.50
CA GLY A 93 -18.41 -11.57 17.39
C GLY A 93 -17.85 -10.14 17.42
N SER A 94 -17.04 -9.77 18.42
CA SER A 94 -16.38 -8.47 18.46
C SER A 94 -15.12 -8.43 17.58
N PHE A 95 -14.71 -7.22 17.16
CA PHE A 95 -13.52 -7.00 16.35
C PHE A 95 -12.46 -6.26 17.16
N LEU A 96 -11.25 -6.79 17.16
CA LEU A 96 -10.09 -6.19 17.81
C LEU A 96 -9.16 -5.63 16.74
N SER A 97 -8.81 -4.35 16.81
CA SER A 97 -7.82 -3.79 15.88
C SER A 97 -6.46 -4.48 16.04
N VAL A 98 -5.88 -4.95 14.94
CA VAL A 98 -4.54 -5.54 14.94
C VAL A 98 -3.50 -4.41 14.86
N PRO A 99 -2.55 -4.31 15.80
CA PRO A 99 -1.50 -3.31 15.74
C PRO A 99 -0.61 -3.50 14.52
N ILE A 100 -0.03 -2.41 14.03
CA ILE A 100 1.06 -2.47 13.06
C ILE A 100 2.38 -2.49 13.84
N ILE A 101 3.41 -3.18 13.33
CA ILE A 101 4.68 -3.57 14.02
C ILE A 101 5.52 -2.42 14.63
N VAL A 102 5.05 -1.17 14.60
CA VAL A 102 5.73 -0.01 15.24
C VAL A 102 4.89 0.67 16.33
N ASP A 103 3.63 0.25 16.54
CA ASP A 103 2.84 0.72 17.70
C ASP A 103 3.31 0.08 19.03
N THR A 104 4.25 -0.86 18.98
CA THR A 104 4.82 -1.54 20.16
C THR A 104 6.33 -1.23 20.27
N ASN A 105 6.87 -1.25 21.50
CA ASN A 105 8.21 -0.79 21.88
C ASN A 105 9.41 -1.58 21.27
N GLY A 106 9.46 -1.85 19.95
CA GLY A 106 10.54 -2.65 19.38
C GLY A 106 10.71 -2.71 17.86
N GLY A 107 10.08 -1.85 17.05
CA GLY A 107 10.20 -1.92 15.59
C GLY A 107 11.16 -0.89 14.97
N ASN A 108 12.33 -1.31 14.47
CA ASN A 108 13.17 -0.53 13.55
C ASN A 108 12.69 -0.62 12.07
N LEU A 109 11.73 -1.49 11.79
CA LEU A 109 11.14 -1.71 10.47
C LEU A 109 9.76 -1.07 10.45
N GLY A 110 9.60 -0.02 9.63
CA GLY A 110 8.41 0.82 9.53
C GLY A 110 7.12 0.01 9.36
N GLY A 111 6.03 0.51 9.94
CA GLY A 111 4.74 -0.17 9.91
C GLY A 111 4.25 -0.45 8.48
N MET A 112 4.50 0.50 7.60
CA MET A 112 4.43 0.32 6.15
C MET A 112 5.78 0.65 5.53
N THR A 113 6.18 -0.15 4.55
CA THR A 113 7.34 0.10 3.69
C THR A 113 6.86 0.30 2.27
N VAL A 114 7.28 1.37 1.62
CA VAL A 114 6.94 1.69 0.23
C VAL A 114 8.21 1.63 -0.61
N TYR A 115 8.23 0.73 -1.57
CA TYR A 115 9.32 0.55 -2.51
C TYR A 115 9.00 1.31 -3.79
N TYR A 116 9.98 2.06 -4.29
CA TYR A 116 9.99 2.60 -5.65
C TYR A 116 11.00 1.77 -6.44
N LEU A 117 10.50 0.76 -7.13
CA LEU A 117 11.33 -0.23 -7.82
C LEU A 117 11.64 0.27 -9.23
N THR A 118 12.92 0.24 -9.61
CA THR A 118 13.34 0.70 -10.95
C THR A 118 13.39 -0.46 -11.95
N ARG A 119 12.23 -0.78 -12.54
CA ARG A 119 12.05 -1.92 -13.44
C ARG A 119 11.66 -1.46 -14.84
N GLY A 120 12.64 -1.17 -15.70
CA GLY A 120 12.38 -0.69 -17.08
C GLY A 120 11.85 -1.75 -18.06
N GLY A 121 11.36 -2.90 -17.59
CA GLY A 121 11.00 -4.01 -18.47
C GLY A 121 12.19 -4.59 -19.27
N PRO A 122 11.93 -5.53 -20.19
CA PRO A 122 12.98 -6.19 -20.97
C PRO A 122 13.58 -5.31 -22.08
N ASP A 123 12.92 -4.22 -22.44
CA ASP A 123 13.36 -3.29 -23.51
C ASP A 123 14.21 -2.12 -22.94
N ASN A 124 14.55 -2.17 -21.64
CA ASN A 124 15.28 -1.12 -20.91
C ASN A 124 14.59 0.26 -21.04
N ASP A 125 13.26 0.27 -20.88
CA ASP A 125 12.46 1.48 -20.93
C ASP A 125 12.97 2.52 -19.92
N LYS A 126 13.04 3.77 -20.35
CA LYS A 126 13.32 4.87 -19.44
C LYS A 126 12.11 5.08 -18.52
N LEU A 127 12.34 4.93 -17.21
CA LEU A 127 11.32 5.19 -16.21
C LEU A 127 10.98 6.67 -16.10
N ARG A 128 9.70 6.95 -15.86
CA ARG A 128 9.19 8.29 -15.59
C ARG A 128 8.74 8.42 -14.15
N ALA A 129 9.07 9.57 -13.56
CA ALA A 129 8.51 9.98 -12.28
C ALA A 129 6.99 10.19 -12.40
N PHE A 130 6.29 10.04 -11.28
CA PHE A 130 4.87 10.38 -11.22
C PHE A 130 4.70 11.89 -11.42
N PRO A 131 3.88 12.34 -12.38
CA PRO A 131 3.59 13.75 -12.57
C PRO A 131 2.77 14.32 -11.41
N PRO A 132 2.73 15.65 -11.22
CA PRO A 132 1.80 16.31 -10.32
C PRO A 132 0.35 15.82 -10.53
N ASP A 133 -0.41 15.74 -9.45
CA ASP A 133 -1.80 15.25 -9.37
C ASP A 133 -2.05 13.77 -9.70
N PHE A 134 -1.00 13.02 -10.03
CA PHE A 134 -1.09 11.59 -10.28
C PHE A 134 -1.61 10.82 -9.04
N ARG A 135 -2.59 9.94 -9.26
CA ARG A 135 -3.15 9.07 -8.22
C ARG A 135 -3.64 7.76 -8.83
N MET A 136 -3.60 6.67 -8.05
CA MET A 136 -4.07 5.37 -8.53
C MET A 136 -4.42 4.43 -7.37
N ILE A 137 -5.21 3.39 -7.69
CA ILE A 137 -5.57 2.31 -6.77
C ILE A 137 -5.17 0.96 -7.36
N ALA A 138 -4.40 0.17 -6.61
CA ALA A 138 -4.13 -1.24 -6.93
C ALA A 138 -4.98 -2.18 -6.07
N GLY A 139 -5.35 -3.36 -6.58
CA GLY A 139 -6.21 -4.33 -5.88
C GLY A 139 -7.71 -4.08 -6.08
N ASP A 140 -8.58 -4.86 -5.45
CA ASP A 140 -10.04 -4.76 -5.58
C ASP A 140 -10.71 -5.10 -4.26
N SER A 141 -11.32 -4.10 -3.61
CA SER A 141 -11.91 -4.24 -2.27
C SER A 141 -13.07 -5.24 -2.21
N THR A 142 -13.69 -5.59 -3.33
CA THR A 142 -14.82 -6.53 -3.39
C THR A 142 -14.39 -7.98 -3.58
N LYS A 143 -13.13 -8.22 -3.94
CA LYS A 143 -12.67 -9.56 -4.33
C LYS A 143 -12.54 -10.49 -3.14
N ARG A 144 -12.94 -11.76 -3.30
CA ARG A 144 -12.89 -12.81 -2.26
C ARG A 144 -12.35 -14.15 -2.76
N LYS A 145 -11.70 -14.16 -3.92
CA LYS A 145 -11.08 -15.35 -4.51
C LYS A 145 -9.84 -14.98 -5.31
N ALA A 146 -8.93 -15.95 -5.44
CA ALA A 146 -7.79 -15.83 -6.33
C ALA A 146 -8.25 -15.66 -7.79
N THR A 147 -7.47 -14.89 -8.54
CA THR A 147 -7.54 -14.84 -10.01
C THR A 147 -6.11 -14.96 -10.54
N ASN A 148 -5.98 -15.46 -11.77
CA ASN A 148 -4.67 -15.70 -12.38
C ASN A 148 -4.20 -14.55 -13.27
N ASP A 149 -4.83 -13.38 -13.18
CA ASP A 149 -4.37 -12.16 -13.82
C ASP A 149 -3.33 -11.44 -12.95
N PHE A 150 -2.54 -10.56 -13.55
CA PHE A 150 -1.50 -9.83 -12.85
C PHE A 150 -2.03 -8.99 -11.68
N ALA A 151 -3.23 -8.42 -11.81
CA ALA A 151 -3.88 -7.71 -10.70
C ALA A 151 -4.17 -8.61 -9.49
N GLY A 152 -4.55 -9.88 -9.72
CA GLY A 152 -4.73 -10.85 -8.63
C GLY A 152 -3.43 -11.35 -8.03
N GLN A 153 -2.42 -11.59 -8.85
CA GLN A 153 -1.11 -12.06 -8.41
C GLN A 153 -0.32 -10.99 -7.65
N ALA A 154 -0.63 -9.71 -7.89
CA ALA A 154 0.02 -8.57 -7.24
C ALA A 154 -0.37 -8.38 -5.77
N VAL A 155 -1.38 -9.09 -5.26
CA VAL A 155 -1.81 -9.05 -3.86
C VAL A 155 -1.37 -10.34 -3.17
N THR A 156 -0.48 -10.21 -2.19
CA THR A 156 0.05 -11.35 -1.45
C THR A 156 0.15 -11.08 0.05
N HIS A 157 0.36 -12.15 0.81
CA HIS A 157 0.45 -12.17 2.25
C HIS A 157 1.53 -13.15 2.67
N LYS A 158 2.25 -12.80 3.73
CA LYS A 158 3.29 -13.65 4.31
C LYS A 158 3.14 -13.74 5.81
N CYS A 159 3.16 -14.97 6.32
CA CYS A 159 3.50 -15.23 7.71
C CYS A 159 5.03 -15.12 7.85
N ILE A 160 5.51 -14.07 8.50
CA ILE A 160 6.95 -13.84 8.67
C ILE A 160 7.55 -14.95 9.54
N GLY A 161 8.70 -15.47 9.12
CA GLY A 161 9.40 -16.57 9.80
C GLY A 161 8.90 -17.97 9.45
N VAL A 162 7.92 -18.11 8.55
CA VAL A 162 7.51 -19.41 8.00
C VAL A 162 8.04 -19.56 6.57
N ASP A 163 8.69 -20.70 6.30
CA ASP A 163 9.25 -21.00 4.99
C ASP A 163 8.18 -21.13 3.89
N GLY A 164 8.61 -20.98 2.63
CA GLY A 164 7.74 -21.10 1.45
C GLY A 164 7.42 -19.76 0.78
N PRO A 165 6.64 -19.77 -0.32
CA PRO A 165 6.29 -18.54 -1.04
C PRO A 165 5.29 -17.68 -0.25
N ASP A 166 5.08 -16.45 -0.72
CA ASP A 166 3.94 -15.65 -0.31
C ASP A 166 2.63 -16.29 -0.81
N SER A 167 1.55 -16.08 -0.08
CA SER A 167 0.20 -16.59 -0.40
C SER A 167 -0.69 -15.44 -0.87
N MET A 168 -1.53 -15.64 -1.89
CA MET A 168 -2.50 -14.60 -2.29
C MET A 168 -3.58 -14.37 -1.22
N GLY A 169 -3.99 -15.42 -0.50
CA GLY A 169 -4.93 -15.32 0.62
C GLY A 169 -4.24 -15.09 1.96
N LEU A 170 -5.01 -14.62 2.95
CA LEU A 170 -4.53 -14.46 4.33
C LEU A 170 -3.95 -15.77 4.87
N PRO A 171 -2.86 -15.71 5.68
CA PRO A 171 -2.26 -16.91 6.25
C PRO A 171 -3.27 -17.70 7.10
N THR A 172 -3.34 -19.01 6.89
CA THR A 172 -4.23 -19.90 7.65
C THR A 172 -3.60 -20.44 8.93
N THR A 173 -2.32 -20.15 9.15
CA THR A 173 -1.55 -20.58 10.31
C THR A 173 -1.30 -19.41 11.25
N GLN A 174 -1.26 -19.70 12.55
CA GLN A 174 -0.86 -18.71 13.54
C GLN A 174 0.55 -18.18 13.27
N CYS A 175 0.71 -16.87 13.41
CA CYS A 175 1.94 -16.16 13.09
C CYS A 175 2.19 -15.04 14.09
N ASP A 176 3.44 -14.65 14.28
CA ASP A 176 3.77 -13.47 15.09
C ASP A 176 3.61 -12.18 14.29
N THR A 177 3.74 -12.27 12.96
CA THR A 177 3.56 -11.12 12.07
C THR A 177 2.94 -11.57 10.76
N ILE A 178 1.85 -10.91 10.38
CA ILE A 178 1.29 -10.97 9.02
C ILE A 178 1.81 -9.76 8.26
N ARG A 179 2.47 -10.00 7.13
CA ARG A 179 2.79 -8.96 6.16
C ARG A 179 1.83 -9.04 4.99
N ALA A 180 1.06 -7.98 4.78
CA ALA A 180 0.21 -7.80 3.61
C ALA A 180 0.96 -6.98 2.55
N GLN A 181 0.84 -7.40 1.30
CA GLN A 181 1.69 -6.94 0.20
C GLN A 181 0.84 -6.57 -1.00
N ILE A 182 1.18 -5.46 -1.66
CA ILE A 182 0.55 -5.09 -2.92
C ILE A 182 1.52 -4.38 -3.88
N THR A 183 1.54 -4.84 -5.13
CA THR A 183 2.30 -4.22 -6.23
C THR A 183 1.35 -3.44 -7.14
N PHE A 184 1.68 -2.20 -7.45
CA PHE A 184 0.86 -1.33 -8.30
C PHE A 184 1.16 -1.56 -9.79
N PRO A 185 0.18 -1.29 -10.67
CA PRO A 185 0.42 -1.12 -12.10
C PRO A 185 1.56 -0.12 -12.37
N ALA A 186 2.45 -0.44 -13.31
CA ALA A 186 3.62 0.40 -13.64
C ALA A 186 3.61 0.97 -15.06
N CYS A 187 2.58 0.66 -15.87
CA CYS A 187 2.45 1.18 -17.23
C CYS A 187 1.36 2.25 -17.26
N TRP A 188 1.68 3.44 -17.76
CA TRP A 188 0.80 4.60 -17.83
C TRP A 188 0.46 4.98 -19.27
N ASP A 189 -0.76 5.45 -19.50
CA ASP A 189 -1.21 5.92 -20.83
C ASP A 189 -0.47 7.17 -21.34
N GLY A 190 0.33 7.81 -20.49
CA GLY A 190 1.13 8.98 -20.83
C GLY A 190 0.34 10.28 -20.90
N LYS A 191 -0.95 10.26 -20.51
CA LYS A 191 -1.87 11.38 -20.66
C LYS A 191 -2.68 11.68 -19.41
N ASN A 192 -3.35 10.69 -18.83
CA ASN A 192 -4.34 10.89 -17.78
C ASN A 192 -3.72 10.69 -16.40
N LEU A 193 -3.76 11.73 -15.56
CA LEU A 193 -3.21 11.69 -14.19
C LEU A 193 -4.08 10.87 -13.22
N ASP A 194 -5.33 10.63 -13.62
CA ASP A 194 -6.32 9.82 -12.95
C ASP A 194 -7.38 9.36 -13.98
N SER A 195 -8.20 8.39 -13.64
CA SER A 195 -9.37 7.94 -14.41
C SER A 195 -10.62 7.87 -13.55
N ALA A 196 -11.81 7.80 -14.15
CA ALA A 196 -13.06 7.76 -13.40
C ALA A 196 -13.18 6.55 -12.44
N ASP A 197 -12.46 5.46 -12.73
CA ASP A 197 -12.34 4.27 -11.89
C ASP A 197 -11.01 4.20 -11.12
N HIS A 198 -10.17 5.24 -11.23
CA HIS A 198 -8.83 5.37 -10.65
C HIS A 198 -7.84 4.26 -11.01
N LYS A 199 -8.14 3.51 -12.09
CA LYS A 199 -7.45 2.29 -12.50
C LYS A 199 -7.15 2.25 -14.00
N SER A 200 -8.07 2.67 -14.86
CA SER A 200 -7.97 2.50 -16.32
C SER A 200 -6.90 3.34 -17.00
N HIS A 201 -6.35 4.36 -16.35
CA HIS A 201 -5.22 5.16 -16.87
C HIS A 201 -3.86 4.48 -16.65
N VAL A 202 -3.83 3.39 -15.86
CA VAL A 202 -2.65 2.56 -15.63
C VAL A 202 -2.94 1.09 -15.97
N SER A 203 -1.88 0.33 -16.20
CA SER A 203 -1.96 -1.09 -16.52
C SER A 203 -0.78 -1.86 -15.95
N TYR A 204 -1.01 -3.13 -15.62
CA TYR A 204 0.09 -4.06 -15.43
C TYR A 204 0.75 -4.35 -16.79
N PRO A 205 2.01 -4.83 -16.81
CA PRO A 205 2.65 -5.26 -18.06
C PRO A 205 1.80 -6.26 -18.85
N LYS A 206 1.96 -6.30 -20.17
CA LYS A 206 1.23 -7.26 -21.04
C LYS A 206 1.87 -8.66 -21.07
N ASP A 207 3.12 -8.76 -20.62
CA ASP A 207 3.91 -9.98 -20.53
C ASP A 207 4.85 -9.92 -19.33
N GLY A 208 5.65 -10.97 -19.11
CA GLY A 208 6.50 -11.07 -17.93
C GLY A 208 5.70 -11.39 -16.68
N THR A 209 5.77 -10.53 -15.67
CA THR A 209 5.04 -10.65 -14.40
C THR A 209 4.33 -9.33 -14.07
N TYR A 210 3.44 -9.36 -13.06
CA TYR A 210 2.81 -8.16 -12.50
C TYR A 210 3.82 -7.11 -12.01
N ASP A 211 5.05 -7.53 -11.76
CA ASP A 211 6.12 -6.74 -11.16
C ASP A 211 7.27 -6.52 -12.17
N GLY A 212 7.05 -6.74 -13.47
CA GLY A 212 8.07 -6.48 -14.48
C GLY A 212 7.77 -7.14 -15.82
N GLY A 213 7.81 -6.34 -16.89
CA GLY A 213 7.51 -6.80 -18.24
C GLY A 213 7.37 -5.61 -19.19
N ARG A 214 6.92 -5.86 -20.42
CA ARG A 214 6.67 -4.78 -21.38
C ARG A 214 5.35 -4.11 -21.12
N CYS A 215 5.34 -2.79 -21.26
CA CYS A 215 4.10 -2.06 -21.26
C CYS A 215 3.27 -2.31 -22.54
N PRO A 216 1.93 -2.35 -22.43
CA PRO A 216 1.06 -2.42 -23.60
C PRO A 216 1.12 -1.11 -24.39
N SER A 217 0.80 -1.17 -25.69
CA SER A 217 0.79 0.03 -26.54
C SER A 217 -0.24 1.08 -26.12
N THR A 218 -1.27 0.67 -25.35
CA THR A 218 -2.25 1.57 -24.74
C THR A 218 -1.70 2.32 -23.52
N HIS A 219 -0.62 1.80 -22.90
CA HIS A 219 0.01 2.37 -21.71
C HIS A 219 1.53 2.44 -21.86
N PRO A 220 2.06 3.17 -22.86
CA PRO A 220 3.45 3.03 -23.28
C PRO A 220 4.48 3.62 -22.32
N VAL A 221 4.08 4.36 -21.28
CA VAL A 221 5.00 5.04 -20.37
C VAL A 221 5.27 4.18 -19.14
N HIS A 222 6.52 3.76 -18.96
CA HIS A 222 6.94 2.99 -17.79
C HIS A 222 7.17 3.93 -16.59
N LEU A 223 6.41 3.73 -15.52
CA LEU A 223 6.56 4.42 -14.23
C LEU A 223 7.45 3.60 -13.29
N ALA A 224 7.91 4.22 -12.21
CA ALA A 224 8.46 3.47 -11.09
C ALA A 224 7.38 2.52 -10.51
N THR A 225 7.71 1.26 -10.28
CA THR A 225 6.73 0.32 -9.68
C THR A 225 6.63 0.59 -8.18
N LEU A 226 5.45 0.96 -7.71
CA LEU A 226 5.17 1.02 -6.28
C LEU A 226 4.89 -0.38 -5.75
N PHE A 227 5.54 -0.74 -4.66
CA PHE A 227 5.26 -1.97 -3.92
C PHE A 227 5.14 -1.65 -2.43
N TYR A 228 4.04 -2.05 -1.81
CA TYR A 228 3.78 -1.80 -0.39
C TYR A 228 3.94 -3.09 0.41
N GLU A 229 4.55 -2.97 1.57
CA GLU A 229 4.50 -3.97 2.64
C GLU A 229 3.91 -3.34 3.89
N ALA A 230 2.78 -3.87 4.39
CA ALA A 230 2.20 -3.50 5.67
C ALA A 230 2.32 -4.66 6.65
N SER A 231 2.99 -4.45 7.79
CA SER A 231 3.29 -5.51 8.75
C SER A 231 2.47 -5.37 10.04
N TYR A 232 1.66 -6.37 10.35
CA TYR A 232 0.76 -6.42 11.50
C TYR A 232 1.29 -7.34 12.59
N ASP A 233 1.27 -6.88 13.84
CA ASP A 233 1.65 -7.64 15.02
C ASP A 233 0.51 -8.52 15.49
N THR A 234 0.65 -9.83 15.27
CA THR A 234 -0.39 -10.81 15.57
C THR A 234 -0.11 -11.64 16.83
N ARG A 235 0.98 -11.35 17.55
CA ARG A 235 1.44 -12.11 18.73
C ARG A 235 0.37 -12.24 19.81
N SER A 236 -0.30 -11.13 20.13
CA SER A 236 -1.33 -11.09 21.18
C SER A 236 -2.59 -11.88 20.85
N PHE A 237 -2.79 -12.28 19.60
CA PHE A 237 -3.98 -12.99 19.15
C PHE A 237 -3.82 -14.52 19.16
N LYS A 238 -2.60 -15.05 19.32
CA LYS A 238 -2.34 -16.50 19.33
C LYS A 238 -3.14 -17.24 20.41
N ASN A 239 -3.25 -16.65 21.60
CA ASN A 239 -3.94 -17.27 22.74
C ASN A 239 -5.47 -17.18 22.68
N ILE A 240 -6.02 -16.36 21.79
CA ILE A 240 -7.46 -16.17 21.61
C ILE A 240 -7.96 -16.62 20.24
N TRP A 241 -7.07 -17.20 19.43
CA TRP A 241 -7.41 -17.87 18.18
C TRP A 241 -8.41 -18.99 18.45
N TYR A 242 -9.49 -19.05 17.67
CA TYR A 242 -10.57 -20.01 17.86
C TYR A 242 -11.00 -20.65 16.54
N GLY A 243 -11.52 -21.86 16.63
CA GLY A 243 -11.97 -22.63 15.48
C GLY A 243 -10.85 -22.99 14.51
N ASP A 244 -11.25 -23.58 13.37
CA ASP A 244 -10.33 -24.11 12.35
C ASP A 244 -10.07 -23.12 11.21
N LYS A 245 -10.55 -21.87 11.36
CA LYS A 245 -10.40 -20.82 10.35
C LYS A 245 -9.52 -19.70 10.88
N GLN A 246 -8.83 -19.07 9.95
CA GLN A 246 -8.05 -17.87 10.20
C GLN A 246 -9.00 -16.69 10.57
N PRO A 247 -8.86 -16.05 11.75
CA PRO A 247 -9.81 -15.07 12.29
C PRO A 247 -9.51 -13.60 11.93
N PHE A 248 -8.43 -13.29 11.19
CA PHE A 248 -8.21 -11.91 10.74
C PHE A 248 -9.06 -11.55 9.52
N VAL A 249 -9.49 -10.29 9.50
CA VAL A 249 -10.38 -9.70 8.51
C VAL A 249 -9.96 -8.26 8.23
N PHE A 250 -9.86 -7.87 6.97
CA PHE A 250 -9.63 -6.48 6.61
C PHE A 250 -10.89 -5.63 6.78
N ALA A 251 -10.72 -4.31 6.94
CA ALA A 251 -11.78 -3.36 7.28
C ALA A 251 -12.96 -3.37 6.30
N ASN A 252 -12.72 -3.74 5.04
CA ASN A 252 -13.73 -3.94 3.99
C ASN A 252 -14.49 -5.28 4.11
N GLY A 253 -14.38 -5.98 5.24
CA GLY A 253 -15.05 -7.25 5.52
C GLY A 253 -14.43 -8.45 4.81
N ASP A 254 -13.17 -8.34 4.35
CA ASP A 254 -12.48 -9.42 3.66
C ASP A 254 -11.77 -10.37 4.64
N ALA A 255 -12.34 -11.57 4.83
CA ALA A 255 -11.72 -12.65 5.62
C ALA A 255 -10.83 -13.59 4.77
N THR A 256 -10.65 -13.29 3.49
CA THR A 256 -9.93 -14.15 2.53
C THR A 256 -8.55 -13.60 2.16
N GLY A 257 -8.35 -12.28 2.19
CA GLY A 257 -7.12 -11.58 1.81
C GLY A 257 -7.12 -11.06 0.37
N TYR A 258 -7.94 -11.63 -0.52
CA TYR A 258 -7.96 -11.23 -1.93
C TYR A 258 -8.51 -9.83 -2.18
N GLY A 259 -9.23 -9.28 -1.21
CA GLY A 259 -9.81 -7.94 -1.21
C GLY A 259 -8.88 -6.87 -0.66
N TYR A 260 -7.61 -7.20 -0.39
CA TYR A 260 -6.60 -6.21 -0.01
C TYR A 260 -6.27 -5.29 -1.19
N HIS A 261 -6.06 -4.02 -0.89
CA HIS A 261 -5.79 -2.99 -1.88
C HIS A 261 -4.87 -1.92 -1.31
N GLY A 262 -4.38 -1.05 -2.18
CA GLY A 262 -3.57 0.09 -1.80
C GLY A 262 -3.87 1.29 -2.67
N ASP A 263 -3.71 2.46 -2.08
CA ASP A 263 -4.05 3.72 -2.68
C ASP A 263 -2.86 4.68 -2.61
N PHE A 264 -2.70 5.46 -3.67
CA PHE A 264 -1.57 6.37 -3.85
C PHE A 264 -2.04 7.74 -4.32
N ILE A 265 -1.60 8.80 -3.63
CA ILE A 265 -1.57 10.16 -4.18
C ILE A 265 -0.13 10.65 -4.19
N ASN A 266 0.33 11.06 -5.37
CA ASN A 266 1.66 11.60 -5.54
C ASN A 266 1.81 12.92 -4.79
N GLY A 267 2.90 13.03 -4.04
CA GLY A 267 3.36 14.26 -3.40
C GLY A 267 4.87 14.44 -3.55
N TRP A 268 5.52 13.74 -4.47
CA TRP A 268 6.91 13.99 -4.83
C TRP A 268 7.08 15.28 -5.61
N ASP A 269 8.24 15.91 -5.48
CA ASP A 269 8.72 16.80 -6.52
C ASP A 269 9.16 15.93 -7.72
N GLU A 270 8.54 16.15 -8.88
CA GLU A 270 8.75 15.31 -10.07
C GLU A 270 10.22 15.31 -10.51
N ALA A 271 10.90 16.46 -10.48
CA ALA A 271 12.29 16.56 -10.92
C ALA A 271 13.23 15.82 -9.95
N ILE A 272 12.96 15.90 -8.65
CA ILE A 272 13.72 15.16 -7.64
C ILE A 272 13.49 13.65 -7.78
N LEU A 273 12.24 13.21 -7.94
CA LEU A 273 11.93 11.79 -8.12
C LEU A 273 12.57 11.27 -9.40
N GLN A 274 12.47 12.00 -10.52
CA GLN A 274 13.10 11.62 -11.79
C GLN A 274 14.62 11.53 -11.66
N LYS A 275 15.26 12.46 -10.94
CA LYS A 275 16.69 12.38 -10.63
C LYS A 275 17.04 11.11 -9.84
N GLY A 276 16.17 10.69 -8.92
CA GLY A 276 16.23 9.41 -8.22
C GLY A 276 16.21 8.23 -9.18
N LEU A 277 15.21 8.17 -10.05
CA LEU A 277 15.04 7.09 -11.03
C LEU A 277 16.21 7.01 -12.02
N ASP A 278 16.73 8.15 -12.46
CA ASP A 278 17.84 8.22 -13.42
C ASP A 278 19.19 7.83 -12.80
N LYS A 279 19.38 8.01 -11.48
CA LYS A 279 20.67 7.80 -10.79
C LYS A 279 20.73 6.55 -9.91
N CYS A 280 19.61 6.10 -9.36
CA CYS A 280 19.57 4.98 -8.43
C CYS A 280 19.29 3.66 -9.15
N ASN A 281 20.35 3.08 -9.70
CA ASN A 281 20.40 1.67 -10.10
C ASN A 281 21.15 0.84 -9.04
N ALA A 282 21.04 -0.49 -9.05
CA ALA A 282 21.62 -1.32 -7.99
C ALA A 282 23.14 -1.37 -7.97
N SER A 283 23.82 -0.77 -8.96
CA SER A 283 25.28 -0.63 -8.94
C SER A 283 25.75 0.59 -8.15
N VAL A 284 24.82 1.45 -7.68
CA VAL A 284 25.15 2.65 -6.90
C VAL A 284 24.83 2.43 -5.42
N VAL A 285 25.89 2.18 -4.64
CA VAL A 285 25.82 2.12 -3.17
C VAL A 285 25.43 3.49 -2.60
N ASP A 286 24.55 3.52 -1.60
CA ASP A 286 24.06 4.73 -0.92
C ASP A 286 23.50 5.80 -1.88
N CYS A 287 22.92 5.36 -3.01
CA CYS A 287 22.39 6.28 -4.01
C CYS A 287 21.36 7.24 -3.42
N ASP A 288 20.49 6.71 -2.56
CA ASP A 288 19.41 7.44 -1.93
C ASP A 288 19.93 8.65 -1.14
N LYS A 289 20.93 8.47 -0.27
CA LYS A 289 21.55 9.58 0.46
C LYS A 289 22.26 10.56 -0.48
N SER A 290 22.90 10.07 -1.54
CA SER A 290 23.59 10.94 -2.50
C SER A 290 22.65 11.80 -3.37
N VAL A 291 21.45 11.28 -3.67
CA VAL A 291 20.49 11.92 -4.58
C VAL A 291 19.50 12.79 -3.83
N PHE A 292 18.97 12.26 -2.73
CA PHE A 292 17.92 12.88 -1.92
C PHE A 292 18.44 13.57 -0.65
N GLY A 293 19.73 13.41 -0.32
CA GLY A 293 20.31 14.04 0.86
C GLY A 293 19.87 13.39 2.17
N ASP A 294 19.81 14.18 3.24
CA ASP A 294 19.51 13.67 4.58
C ASP A 294 18.05 13.27 4.77
N PHE A 295 17.84 12.13 5.43
CA PHE A 295 16.52 11.62 5.79
C PHE A 295 15.99 12.22 7.10
N ARG A 296 14.68 12.12 7.31
CA ARG A 296 14.05 12.39 8.61
C ARG A 296 14.50 11.34 9.61
N SER A 297 14.71 11.75 10.85
CA SER A 297 14.94 10.80 11.95
C SER A 297 13.69 9.94 12.17
N GLN A 298 13.87 8.76 12.75
CA GLN A 298 12.76 7.89 13.12
C GLN A 298 11.79 8.60 14.08
N SER A 299 12.30 9.34 15.06
CA SER A 299 11.50 10.08 16.02
C SER A 299 10.67 11.19 15.37
N ASP A 300 11.25 11.94 14.42
CA ASP A 300 10.51 13.00 13.72
C ASP A 300 9.36 12.42 12.87
N ALA A 301 9.63 11.31 12.20
CA ALA A 301 8.63 10.60 11.41
C ALA A 301 7.54 9.97 12.28
N GLN A 302 7.88 9.44 13.45
CA GLN A 302 6.91 8.92 14.44
C GLN A 302 6.06 10.01 15.07
N ALA A 303 6.61 11.21 15.28
CA ALA A 303 5.89 12.36 15.82
C ALA A 303 4.86 12.95 14.83
N CYS A 304 5.00 12.67 13.53
CA CYS A 304 4.08 13.15 12.52
C CYS A 304 2.72 12.43 12.60
N LYS A 305 1.71 13.11 13.17
CA LYS A 305 0.35 12.58 13.38
C LYS A 305 -0.70 13.57 12.92
N LEU A 306 -1.89 13.06 12.61
CA LEU A 306 -3.07 13.87 12.37
C LEU A 306 -4.18 13.52 13.38
N PRO A 307 -4.92 14.53 13.88
CA PRO A 307 -6.19 14.25 14.54
C PRO A 307 -7.18 13.66 13.53
N SER A 308 -8.07 12.80 14.02
CA SER A 308 -9.14 12.22 13.21
C SER A 308 -10.06 13.29 12.62
N MET A 309 -10.37 13.18 11.33
CA MET A 309 -11.39 13.97 10.65
C MET A 309 -12.79 13.44 10.92
N ILE A 310 -12.92 12.21 11.38
CA ILE A 310 -14.19 11.53 11.63
C ILE A 310 -14.28 11.19 13.12
N ASN A 311 -15.39 11.56 13.76
CA ASN A 311 -15.68 11.10 15.13
C ASN A 311 -16.26 9.68 15.09
N GLU A 312 -15.40 8.69 14.89
CA GLU A 312 -15.75 7.26 14.84
C GLU A 312 -14.67 6.44 15.54
N LYS A 313 -15.07 5.48 16.37
CA LYS A 313 -14.13 4.57 17.02
C LYS A 313 -13.70 3.49 16.01
N VAL A 314 -12.42 3.51 15.63
CA VAL A 314 -11.86 2.57 14.63
C VAL A 314 -10.77 1.64 15.19
N SER A 315 -10.51 1.69 16.50
CA SER A 315 -9.46 0.93 17.19
C SER A 315 -9.96 0.37 18.53
N GLY A 316 -9.24 -0.61 19.06
CA GLY A 316 -9.60 -1.34 20.27
C GLY A 316 -10.63 -2.44 19.99
N VAL A 317 -11.50 -2.71 20.97
CA VAL A 317 -12.63 -3.64 20.82
C VAL A 317 -13.84 -2.91 20.23
N LEU A 318 -14.37 -3.43 19.12
CA LEU A 318 -15.50 -2.91 18.37
C LEU A 318 -16.60 -3.97 18.28
N PRO A 319 -17.90 -3.59 18.36
CA PRO A 319 -19.00 -4.54 18.20
C PRO A 319 -19.23 -4.95 16.74
N ALA A 320 -18.73 -4.18 15.78
CA ALA A 320 -18.82 -4.42 14.34
C ALA A 320 -17.67 -3.69 13.62
N LEU A 321 -17.35 -4.11 12.39
CA LEU A 321 -16.45 -3.35 11.52
C LEU A 321 -17.05 -1.97 11.17
N PRO A 322 -16.29 -0.87 11.30
CA PRO A 322 -16.76 0.45 10.90
C PRO A 322 -17.20 0.48 9.44
N GLY A 323 -18.22 1.28 9.12
CA GLY A 323 -18.85 1.31 7.81
C GLY A 323 -19.81 0.15 7.50
N CYS A 324 -20.16 -0.66 8.51
CA CYS A 324 -21.07 -1.80 8.39
C CYS A 324 -20.63 -2.82 7.34
N ASN A 325 -19.32 -3.06 7.27
CA ASN A 325 -18.77 -4.05 6.38
C ASN A 325 -19.07 -5.46 6.93
N PRO A 326 -19.94 -6.25 6.27
CA PRO A 326 -20.17 -7.62 6.69
C PRO A 326 -18.91 -8.46 6.41
N VAL A 327 -18.59 -9.37 7.33
CA VAL A 327 -17.52 -10.33 7.10
C VAL A 327 -17.96 -11.31 6.01
N THR A 328 -17.13 -11.45 4.98
CA THR A 328 -17.40 -12.30 3.82
C THR A 328 -16.21 -13.21 3.55
N TYR A 329 -16.48 -14.51 3.42
CA TYR A 329 -15.47 -15.56 3.26
C TYR A 329 -15.32 -16.04 1.80
N GLY A 330 -16.00 -15.36 0.85
CA GLY A 330 -15.97 -15.70 -0.56
C GLY A 330 -16.73 -16.99 -0.92
N PRO A 331 -16.57 -17.48 -2.16
CA PRO A 331 -15.76 -16.90 -3.24
C PRO A 331 -16.47 -15.78 -4.01
N ALA A 332 -17.75 -15.53 -3.74
CA ALA A 332 -18.50 -14.44 -4.36
C ALA A 332 -17.90 -13.08 -3.97
N ALA A 333 -17.94 -12.12 -4.90
CA ALA A 333 -17.56 -10.75 -4.61
C ALA A 333 -18.43 -10.19 -3.48
N ALA A 334 -17.85 -9.35 -2.64
CA ALA A 334 -18.58 -8.69 -1.57
C ALA A 334 -19.62 -7.72 -2.15
N ILE A 335 -20.78 -7.69 -1.51
CA ILE A 335 -21.82 -6.71 -1.80
C ILE A 335 -21.50 -5.48 -0.96
N LEU A 336 -21.27 -4.35 -1.60
CA LEU A 336 -20.99 -3.10 -0.90
C LEU A 336 -22.23 -2.66 -0.10
N PRO A 337 -22.10 -2.30 1.18
CA PRO A 337 -23.22 -1.82 1.98
C PRO A 337 -23.86 -0.58 1.35
N SER A 338 -25.16 -0.61 1.09
CA SER A 338 -25.85 0.49 0.39
C SER A 338 -26.13 1.71 1.27
N THR A 339 -26.13 1.55 2.59
CA THR A 339 -26.44 2.63 3.55
C THR A 339 -25.94 2.26 4.94
N CYS A 340 -24.86 2.89 5.38
CA CYS A 340 -24.57 2.99 6.81
C CYS A 340 -24.19 4.41 7.16
N GLY A 341 -25.01 5.03 8.03
CA GLY A 341 -25.00 6.44 8.37
C GLY A 341 -23.58 7.00 8.47
N ALA A 342 -23.09 7.53 7.35
CA ALA A 342 -21.69 7.89 7.22
C ALA A 342 -21.42 9.04 8.21
N PRO A 343 -20.57 8.86 9.22
CA PRO A 343 -20.16 9.94 10.09
C PRO A 343 -19.73 11.15 9.26
N LYS A 344 -20.17 12.33 9.70
CA LYS A 344 -19.81 13.59 9.06
C LYS A 344 -18.35 13.91 9.36
N LEU A 345 -17.66 14.48 8.38
CA LEU A 345 -16.35 15.08 8.60
C LEU A 345 -16.46 16.25 9.59
N ASN A 346 -15.51 16.33 10.51
CA ASN A 346 -15.30 17.44 11.43
C ASN A 346 -15.13 18.73 10.62
N ALA A 347 -15.85 19.80 10.99
CA ALA A 347 -15.97 21.03 10.19
C ALA A 347 -14.62 21.71 9.87
N GLY A 348 -13.60 21.58 10.74
CA GLY A 348 -12.31 22.25 10.59
C GLY A 348 -11.33 21.63 9.57
N ARG A 349 -11.71 20.52 8.91
CA ARG A 349 -10.90 19.87 7.85
C ARG A 349 -11.67 19.53 6.58
N ARG A 350 -12.93 19.97 6.46
CA ARG A 350 -13.53 20.15 5.15
C ARG A 350 -12.67 21.20 4.46
N GLY A 351 -12.06 20.87 3.32
CA GLY A 351 -11.33 21.88 2.55
C GLY A 351 -12.19 23.15 2.48
N LEU A 352 -11.57 24.33 2.60
CA LEU A 352 -12.27 25.59 2.34
C LEU A 352 -13.06 25.38 1.05
N GLU A 353 -14.38 25.42 1.16
CA GLU A 353 -15.26 25.46 0.00
C GLU A 353 -14.71 26.56 -0.91
N VAL A 354 -14.50 26.21 -2.17
CA VAL A 354 -14.34 27.19 -3.23
C VAL A 354 -15.65 27.98 -3.25
N LEU A 355 -15.71 29.05 -2.46
CA LEU A 355 -16.67 30.12 -2.65
C LEU A 355 -16.05 31.07 -3.68
N THR A 356 -16.82 31.21 -4.77
CA THR A 356 -16.65 32.03 -5.99
C THR A 356 -15.77 31.49 -7.08
#